data_AF-A0A3B8WF65-F1
#
_entry.id   AF-A0A3B8WF65-F1
#
_cell.length_a   1.000
_cell.length_b   1.000
_cell.length_c   1.000
_cell.angle_alpha   90.00
_cell.angle_beta   90.00
_cell.angle_gamma   90.00
#
_symmetry.space_group_name_H-M   'P 1'
#
loop_
_entity.id
_entity.type
_entity.pdbx_description
1 polymer ?
#
loop_
_entity_poly.entity_id
_entity_poly.type
_entity_poly.pdbx_seq_one_letter_code
_entity_poly.pdbx_strand_id
1 'polypeptide(L)' 'MTQIDEAVDIREGEELDTGAVDRFMKEAIPDLQGEPEIRQYPG' A
#
# COMPACT_ATOMS: atom_id res chain seq x y z
N MET A 1 9.73 -23.43 10.82
CA MET A 1 9.99 -22.02 10.44
C MET A 1 8.66 -21.43 10.04
N THR A 2 8.13 -20.47 10.79
CA THR A 2 7.02 -19.66 10.29
C THR A 2 7.65 -18.65 9.34
N GLN A 3 7.50 -18.85 8.03
CA GLN A 3 7.84 -17.85 7.04
C GLN A 3 6.84 -16.71 7.25
N ILE A 4 7.30 -15.59 7.79
CA ILE A 4 6.48 -14.38 7.85
C ILE A 4 6.38 -13.93 6.40
N ASP A 5 5.16 -13.86 5.86
CA ASP A 5 4.93 -13.22 4.57
C ASP A 5 5.46 -11.79 4.66
N GLU A 6 6.57 -11.52 3.98
CA GLU A 6 7.09 -10.18 3.82
C GLU A 6 6.41 -9.53 2.61
N ALA A 7 5.98 -8.28 2.75
CA ALA A 7 5.40 -7.55 1.64
C ALA A 7 6.48 -7.29 0.58
N VAL A 8 6.24 -7.78 -0.63
CA VAL A 8 7.06 -7.62 -1.83
C VAL A 8 6.47 -6.56 -2.76
N ASP A 9 7.14 -6.33 -3.88
CA ASP A 9 6.65 -5.43 -4.93
C ASP A 9 5.31 -5.93 -5.52
N ILE A 10 4.51 -4.97 -5.97
CA ILE A 10 3.21 -5.26 -6.60
C ILE A 10 3.45 -5.95 -7.95
N ARG A 11 2.63 -6.96 -8.25
CA ARG A 11 2.65 -7.65 -9.55
C ARG A 11 2.17 -6.75 -10.68
N GLU A 12 2.71 -6.96 -11.87
CA GLU A 12 2.28 -6.27 -13.08
C GLU A 12 0.78 -6.51 -13.34
N GLY A 13 0.01 -5.44 -13.47
CA GLY A 13 -1.44 -5.46 -13.67
C GLY A 13 -2.28 -5.46 -12.38
N GLU A 14 -1.66 -5.52 -11.20
CA GLU A 14 -2.33 -5.38 -9.90
C GLU A 14 -2.00 -4.03 -9.21
N GLU A 15 -1.41 -3.08 -9.94
CA GLU A 15 -1.06 -1.78 -9.39
C GLU A 15 -2.30 -0.98 -8.99
N LEU A 16 -2.23 -0.40 -7.79
CA LEU A 16 -3.23 0.54 -7.31
C LEU A 16 -2.84 1.96 -7.72
N ASP A 17 -3.84 2.79 -7.98
CA ASP A 17 -3.63 4.23 -8.12
C ASP A 17 -3.24 4.81 -6.75
N THR A 18 -1.94 5.00 -6.58
CA THR A 18 -1.33 5.55 -5.36
C THR A 18 -1.94 6.89 -4.96
N GLY A 19 -2.32 7.74 -5.92
CA GLY A 19 -2.94 9.04 -5.64
C GLY A 19 -4.38 8.94 -5.17
N ALA A 20 -5.14 7.98 -5.69
CA ALA A 20 -6.49 7.69 -5.21
C ALA A 20 -6.48 7.12 -3.78
N VAL A 21 -5.55 6.20 -3.50
CA VAL A 21 -5.34 5.64 -2.16
C VAL A 21 -4.91 6.72 -1.17
N ASP A 22 -3.94 7.56 -1.54
CA ASP A 22 -3.46 8.66 -0.71
C ASP A 22 -4.58 9.59 -0.26
N ARG A 23 -5.39 10.06 -1.23
CA ARG A 23 -6.52 10.95 -0.95
C ARG A 23 -7.53 10.30 -0.02
N PHE A 24 -7.92 9.06 -0.31
CA PHE A 24 -8.87 8.32 0.51
C PHE A 24 -8.38 8.19 1.97
N MET A 25 -7.09 7.87 2.16
CA MET A 25 -6.51 7.74 3.51
C MET A 25 -6.45 9.08 4.23
N LYS A 26 -6.06 10.16 3.55
CA LYS A 26 -5.96 11.52 4.14
C LYS A 26 -7.33 12.13 4.46
N GLU A 27 -8.36 11.79 3.69
CA GLU A 27 -9.74 12.17 4.02
C GLU A 27 -10.24 11.47 5.29
N ALA A 28 -9.83 10.22 5.51
CA ALA A 28 -10.24 9.43 6.66
C ALA A 28 -9.41 9.71 7.93
N ILE A 29 -8.15 10.12 7.79
CA ILE A 29 -7.21 10.34 8.90
C ILE A 29 -6.75 11.79 8.89
N PRO A 30 -7.35 12.65 9.72
CA PRO A 30 -6.88 14.02 9.90
C PRO A 30 -5.40 14.06 10.27
N ASP A 31 -4.67 15.02 9.70
CA ASP A 31 -3.23 15.23 9.89
C ASP A 31 -2.29 14.13 9.34
N LEU A 32 -2.80 13.16 8.57
CA LEU A 32 -1.96 12.21 7.85
C LEU A 32 -1.12 12.92 6.78
N GLN A 33 0.21 12.79 6.88
CA GLN A 33 1.18 13.43 5.99
C GLN A 33 2.13 12.41 5.37
N GLY A 34 2.78 12.79 4.28
CA GLY A 34 3.72 11.95 3.52
C GLY A 34 3.12 11.39 2.23
N GLU A 35 3.86 10.46 1.63
CA GLU A 35 3.51 9.73 0.40
C GLU A 35 3.34 8.24 0.74
N PRO A 36 2.27 7.58 0.27
CA PRO A 36 2.05 6.17 0.57
C PRO A 36 2.97 5.28 -0.26
N GLU A 37 3.52 4.25 0.39
CA GLU A 37 4.26 3.16 -0.24
C GLU A 37 3.40 1.91 -0.23
N ILE A 38 3.01 1.43 -1.42
CA ILE A 38 2.13 0.28 -1.58
C ILE A 38 2.97 -0.95 -1.92
N ARG A 39 2.82 -2.01 -1.12
CA ARG A 39 3.46 -3.31 -1.31
C ARG A 39 2.42 -4.43 -1.16
N GLN A 40 2.74 -5.62 -1.67
CA GLN A 40 1.84 -6.76 -1.75
C GLN A 40 2.41 -7.97 -1.00
N TYR A 41 1.57 -8.71 -0.27
CA TYR A 41 2.02 -10.00 0.28
C TYR A 41 2.00 -11.09 -0.81
N PRO A 42 3.03 -11.95 -0.88
CA PRO A 42 3.16 -12.94 -1.94
C PRO A 42 2.07 -14.02 -1.91
N GLY A 43 1.56 -14.37 -0.71
CA GLY A 43 0.45 -15.30 -0.53
C GLY A 43 0.84 -16.78 -0.61
#